data_AF-A0A840KAJ3-F1
#
_entry.id   AF-A0A840KAJ3-F1
#
_cell.length_a   1.000
_cell.length_b   1.000
_cell.length_c   1.000
_cell.angle_alpha   90.00
_cell.angle_beta   90.00
_cell.angle_gamma   90.00
#
_symmetry.space_group_name_H-M   'P 1'
#
loop_
_entity.id
_entity.type
_entity.pdbx_description
1 polymer ?
#
loop_
_entity_poly.entity_id
_entity_poly.type
_entity_poly.pdbx_seq_one_letter_code
_entity_poly.pdbx_strand_id
1 'polypeptide(L)'
;MKKKLFIAGVSLFMIFQSCTNEELSSQSDPQMMKTEINSSSTAGRSASESHTLKGFVANQLAIDAEIKTLLDEEVNINYSAIQAGLGNVKTNEELEQLYRNANVTHAEELVSLYKELSLHTEAFIKSNKDFYSSYNEEDRARLITAEIDSQIGYHEESGIMSKANCHANYVKASNRCMRNYAITMSFAAVSGFVSFGASTVIGAAAATAVMIACNSDADEDYHDCVHAGGTP
;
A
#
# COMPACT_ATOMS: atom_id res chain seq x y z
N MET A 1 40.92 -3.77 -2.94
CA MET A 1 39.88 -4.37 -3.80
C MET A 1 38.69 -4.75 -2.93
N LYS A 2 37.64 -3.91 -2.93
CA LYS A 2 36.45 -4.05 -2.09
C LYS A 2 35.31 -4.61 -2.94
N LYS A 3 34.83 -5.81 -2.60
CA LYS A 3 33.51 -6.32 -3.00
C LYS A 3 32.74 -6.54 -1.70
N LYS A 4 31.80 -5.67 -1.35
CA LYS A 4 30.70 -5.97 -0.42
C LYS A 4 29.53 -5.03 -0.73
N LEU A 5 28.33 -5.59 -0.54
CA LEU A 5 26.99 -4.99 -0.51
C LEU A 5 26.26 -4.94 -1.86
N PHE A 6 25.74 -6.10 -2.23
CA PHE A 6 24.59 -6.24 -3.14
C PHE A 6 23.66 -7.35 -2.59
N ILE A 7 23.24 -7.25 -1.33
CA ILE A 7 22.21 -8.13 -0.74
C ILE A 7 21.47 -7.32 0.34
N ALA A 8 20.44 -6.58 -0.06
CA ALA A 8 19.45 -6.01 0.87
C ALA A 8 18.06 -5.80 0.23
N GLY A 9 17.84 -6.24 -1.02
CA GLY A 9 16.57 -6.02 -1.74
C GLY A 9 15.66 -7.24 -1.88
N VAL A 10 16.05 -8.42 -1.36
CA VAL A 10 15.34 -9.69 -1.63
C VAL A 10 14.76 -10.32 -0.35
N SER A 11 14.97 -9.72 0.83
CA SER A 11 14.53 -10.29 2.11
C SER A 11 13.12 -9.91 2.54
N LEU A 12 12.38 -9.09 1.79
CA LEU A 12 10.99 -8.75 2.11
C LEU A 12 9.94 -9.70 1.51
N PHE A 13 10.35 -10.66 0.65
CA PHE A 13 9.44 -11.61 -0.01
C PHE A 13 9.37 -13.01 0.65
N MET A 14 10.13 -13.23 1.72
CA MET A 14 10.29 -14.56 2.35
C MET A 14 9.26 -14.89 3.44
N ILE A 15 8.22 -14.09 3.67
CA ILE A 15 7.24 -14.32 4.76
C ILE A 15 5.97 -15.08 4.27
N PHE A 16 5.78 -15.32 2.96
CA PHE A 16 4.58 -16.00 2.45
C PHE A 16 4.76 -17.47 1.99
N GLN A 17 5.89 -18.12 2.25
CA GLN A 17 6.13 -19.50 1.80
C GLN A 17 5.72 -20.64 2.77
N SER A 18 4.93 -20.37 3.81
CA SER A 18 4.45 -21.42 4.72
C SER A 18 2.94 -21.61 4.66
N CYS A 19 2.40 -22.00 3.50
CA CYS A 19 1.14 -22.73 3.40
C CYS A 19 1.16 -23.61 2.14
N THR A 20 1.52 -24.88 2.28
CA THR A 20 1.16 -25.91 1.29
C THR A 20 0.44 -27.06 1.97
N ASN A 21 -0.82 -27.21 1.56
CA ASN A 21 -1.61 -28.41 1.27
C ASN A 21 -1.98 -29.43 2.36
N GLU A 22 -3.29 -29.49 2.62
CA GLU A 22 -4.20 -30.67 2.66
C GLU A 22 -5.61 -30.08 2.96
N GLU A 23 -6.77 -30.46 2.42
CA GLU A 23 -7.25 -31.41 1.42
C GLU A 23 -8.64 -30.92 0.95
N LEU A 24 -9.08 -31.41 -0.20
CA LEU A 24 -10.33 -31.07 -0.89
C LEU A 24 -11.55 -31.75 -0.24
N SER A 25 -12.59 -31.00 0.12
CA SER A 25 -13.96 -31.56 0.16
C SER A 25 -15.03 -30.50 -0.13
N SER A 26 -15.89 -30.83 -1.10
CA SER A 26 -17.13 -30.14 -1.46
C SER A 26 -18.04 -29.87 -0.25
N GLN A 27 -18.84 -28.80 -0.27
CA GLN A 27 -20.31 -28.84 -0.43
C GLN A 27 -20.98 -27.48 -0.12
N SER A 28 -21.90 -27.09 -1.03
CA SER A 28 -23.09 -26.23 -0.89
C SER A 28 -23.01 -24.75 -0.47
N ASP A 29 -23.51 -23.91 -1.39
CA ASP A 29 -24.11 -22.58 -1.19
C ASP A 29 -24.99 -22.49 0.08
N PRO A 30 -25.01 -21.32 0.74
CA PRO A 30 -26.22 -20.52 0.62
C PRO A 30 -25.98 -19.01 0.41
N GLN A 31 -26.83 -18.45 -0.45
CA GLN A 31 -27.12 -17.03 -0.59
C GLN A 31 -27.27 -16.32 0.76
N MET A 32 -26.56 -15.21 0.98
CA MET A 32 -26.98 -14.17 1.92
C MET A 32 -26.70 -12.76 1.41
N MET A 33 -27.82 -12.08 1.15
CA MET A 33 -28.16 -10.70 1.53
C MET A 33 -27.17 -9.57 1.18
N LYS A 34 -27.60 -8.81 0.18
CA LYS A 34 -27.06 -7.53 -0.28
C LYS A 34 -27.26 -6.47 0.81
N THR A 35 -26.19 -6.06 1.48
CA THR A 35 -26.18 -4.87 2.33
C THR A 35 -25.68 -3.68 1.51
N GLU A 36 -26.57 -2.73 1.25
CA GLU A 36 -26.24 -1.44 0.65
C GLU A 36 -25.40 -0.62 1.63
N ILE A 37 -24.12 -0.42 1.29
CA ILE A 37 -23.26 0.55 1.96
C ILE A 37 -23.50 1.89 1.27
N ASN A 38 -24.18 2.78 2.00
CA ASN A 38 -24.41 4.15 1.63
C ASN A 38 -23.25 4.98 2.20
N SER A 39 -22.23 5.26 1.39
CA SER A 39 -21.09 6.11 1.77
C SER A 39 -20.99 7.28 0.80
N SER A 40 -21.46 8.42 1.28
CA SER A 40 -21.38 9.71 0.63
C SER A 40 -20.03 10.38 0.90
N SER A 41 -19.08 10.21 -0.03
CA SER A 41 -17.99 11.16 -0.34
C SER A 41 -17.19 10.73 -1.59
N THR A 42 -17.88 10.38 -2.69
CA THR A 42 -17.23 9.97 -3.95
C THR A 42 -17.01 11.18 -4.88
N ALA A 43 -16.06 12.05 -4.54
CA ALA A 43 -15.58 13.05 -5.50
C ALA A 43 -14.46 12.44 -6.36
N GLY A 44 -14.82 11.74 -7.45
CA GLY A 44 -13.91 11.50 -8.58
C GLY A 44 -13.58 10.05 -8.95
N ARG A 45 -14.00 9.03 -8.20
CA ARG A 45 -13.69 7.63 -8.54
C ARG A 45 -14.66 7.10 -9.60
N SER A 46 -14.19 6.99 -10.85
CA SER A 46 -14.98 6.40 -11.93
C SER A 46 -14.83 4.88 -11.90
N ALA A 47 -15.85 4.17 -11.41
CA ALA A 47 -15.91 2.71 -11.44
C ALA A 47 -15.67 2.14 -12.87
N SER A 48 -16.05 2.90 -13.90
CA SER A 48 -15.85 2.54 -15.31
C SER A 48 -14.38 2.56 -15.75
N GLU A 49 -13.51 3.32 -15.09
CA GLU A 49 -12.10 3.44 -15.48
C GLU A 49 -11.21 2.39 -14.79
N SER A 50 -11.69 1.79 -13.70
CA SER A 50 -10.98 0.76 -12.91
C SER A 50 -10.58 -0.50 -13.71
N HIS A 51 -11.15 -0.69 -14.90
CA HIS A 51 -10.85 -1.82 -15.78
C HIS A 51 -9.61 -1.60 -16.65
N THR A 52 -9.13 -0.36 -16.81
CA THR A 52 -7.89 -0.11 -17.55
C THR A 52 -6.71 -0.07 -16.60
N LEU A 53 -5.49 -0.38 -17.04
CA LEU A 53 -4.29 -0.26 -16.20
C LEU A 53 -4.15 1.17 -15.64
N LYS A 54 -4.32 2.17 -16.51
CA LYS A 54 -4.27 3.58 -16.13
C LYS A 54 -5.31 3.94 -15.07
N GLY A 55 -6.57 3.56 -15.28
CA GLY A 55 -7.64 3.90 -14.33
C GLY A 55 -7.58 3.07 -13.03
N PHE A 56 -7.07 1.84 -13.07
CA PHE A 56 -6.73 1.09 -11.86
C PHE A 56 -5.69 1.84 -11.02
N VAL A 57 -4.56 2.22 -11.63
CA VAL A 57 -3.50 2.96 -10.94
C VAL A 57 -3.99 4.33 -10.44
N ALA A 58 -4.81 5.04 -11.22
CA ALA A 58 -5.35 6.33 -10.79
C ALA A 58 -6.24 6.21 -9.55
N ASN A 59 -7.13 5.21 -9.51
CA ASN A 59 -7.99 4.96 -8.35
C ASN A 59 -7.16 4.51 -7.13
N GLN A 60 -6.17 3.63 -7.34
CA GLN A 60 -5.22 3.20 -6.31
C GLN A 60 -4.52 4.41 -5.66
N LEU A 61 -3.92 5.27 -6.47
CA LEU A 61 -3.21 6.47 -5.99
C LEU A 61 -4.13 7.45 -5.27
N ALA A 62 -5.39 7.60 -5.72
CA ALA A 62 -6.38 8.44 -5.04
C ALA A 62 -6.71 7.90 -3.64
N ILE A 63 -6.90 6.59 -3.50
CA ILE A 63 -7.14 5.97 -2.20
C ILE A 63 -5.90 6.06 -1.30
N ASP A 64 -4.71 5.83 -1.85
CA ASP A 64 -3.44 5.96 -1.11
C ASP A 64 -3.25 7.39 -0.57
N ALA A 65 -3.65 8.41 -1.33
CA ALA A 65 -3.63 9.80 -0.90
C ALA A 65 -4.65 10.10 0.23
N GLU A 66 -5.83 9.50 0.18
CA GLU A 66 -6.84 9.61 1.25
C GLU A 66 -6.39 8.91 2.53
N ILE A 67 -5.79 7.72 2.41
CA ILE A 67 -5.17 7.01 3.54
C ILE A 67 -4.09 7.89 4.19
N LYS A 68 -3.22 8.48 3.37
CA LYS A 68 -2.19 9.40 3.87
C LYS A 68 -2.81 10.59 4.60
N THR A 69 -3.84 11.20 4.03
CA THR A 69 -4.53 12.36 4.62
C THR A 69 -5.12 12.01 5.98
N LEU A 70 -5.82 10.86 6.10
CA LEU A 70 -6.35 10.40 7.39
C LEU A 70 -5.22 10.25 8.42
N LEU A 71 -4.11 9.63 8.04
CA LEU A 71 -2.98 9.41 8.96
C LEU A 71 -2.26 10.70 9.36
N ASP A 72 -2.20 11.69 8.47
CA ASP A 72 -1.62 13.00 8.76
C ASP A 72 -2.48 13.79 9.78
N GLU A 73 -3.78 13.51 9.87
CA GLU A 73 -4.71 14.12 10.83
C GLU A 73 -4.69 13.46 12.22
N GLU A 74 -4.08 12.28 12.34
CA GLU A 74 -4.04 11.53 13.59
C GLU A 74 -2.99 12.06 14.56
N VAL A 75 -3.30 11.97 15.86
CA VAL A 75 -2.44 12.49 16.92
C VAL A 75 -2.22 11.41 17.98
N ASN A 76 -0.97 11.22 18.41
CA ASN A 76 -0.57 10.25 19.44
C ASN A 76 -0.86 8.78 19.11
N ILE A 77 -0.75 8.39 17.83
CA ILE A 77 -0.84 6.99 17.43
C ILE A 77 0.29 6.17 18.06
N ASN A 78 -0.05 5.01 18.62
CA ASN A 78 0.91 4.02 19.06
C ASN A 78 1.29 3.06 17.93
N TYR A 79 2.15 3.52 17.01
CA TYR A 79 2.59 2.70 15.87
C TYR A 79 3.28 1.41 16.28
N SER A 80 3.99 1.39 17.41
CA SER A 80 4.61 0.19 17.97
C SER A 80 3.57 -0.88 18.34
N ALA A 81 2.42 -0.48 18.89
CA ALA A 81 1.32 -1.39 19.19
C ALA A 81 0.69 -1.96 17.91
N ILE A 82 0.52 -1.13 16.88
CA ILE A 82 0.02 -1.59 15.57
C ILE A 82 1.00 -2.63 14.99
N GLN A 83 2.29 -2.31 14.91
CA GLN A 83 3.30 -3.20 14.34
C GLN A 83 3.39 -4.54 15.09
N ALA A 84 3.34 -4.52 16.42
CA ALA A 84 3.38 -5.73 17.24
C ALA A 84 2.08 -6.56 17.16
N GLY A 85 0.93 -5.90 17.00
CA GLY A 85 -0.38 -6.54 16.97
C GLY A 85 -0.77 -7.13 15.62
N LEU A 86 -0.28 -6.54 14.51
CA LEU A 86 -0.78 -6.83 13.17
C LEU A 86 -0.65 -8.30 12.75
N GLY A 87 0.41 -8.98 13.16
CA GLY A 87 0.62 -10.40 12.86
C GLY A 87 -0.42 -11.36 13.48
N ASN A 88 -1.21 -10.89 14.45
CA ASN A 88 -2.26 -11.68 15.10
C ASN A 88 -3.66 -11.39 14.55
N VAL A 89 -3.82 -10.35 13.74
CA VAL A 89 -5.09 -9.94 13.15
C VAL A 89 -5.48 -10.91 12.03
N LYS A 90 -6.74 -11.34 12.02
CA LYS A 90 -7.32 -12.26 11.03
C LYS A 90 -8.58 -11.72 10.39
N THR A 91 -9.28 -10.80 11.04
CA THR A 91 -10.50 -10.17 10.52
C THR A 91 -10.39 -8.66 10.46
N ASN A 92 -11.32 -8.03 9.75
CA ASN A 92 -11.38 -6.57 9.64
C ASN A 92 -11.75 -5.94 10.99
N GLU A 93 -12.62 -6.59 11.77
CA GLU A 93 -13.04 -6.14 13.09
C GLU A 93 -11.88 -6.18 14.09
N GLU A 94 -11.04 -7.22 14.02
CA GLU A 94 -9.80 -7.30 14.80
C GLU A 94 -8.80 -6.20 14.42
N LEU A 95 -8.74 -5.84 13.12
CA LEU A 95 -7.89 -4.74 12.63
C LEU A 95 -8.39 -3.39 13.13
N GLU A 96 -9.69 -3.13 13.04
CA GLU A 96 -10.32 -1.92 13.56
C GLU A 96 -10.09 -1.80 15.07
N GLN A 97 -10.24 -2.90 15.82
CA GLN A 97 -9.97 -2.91 17.25
C GLN A 97 -8.50 -2.64 17.58
N LEU A 98 -7.56 -3.21 16.81
CA LEU A 98 -6.14 -2.92 16.95
C LEU A 98 -5.84 -1.43 16.77
N TYR A 99 -6.41 -0.83 15.72
CA TYR A 99 -6.25 0.60 15.46
C TYR A 99 -6.83 1.48 16.56
N ARG A 100 -8.04 1.17 17.05
CA ARG A 100 -8.65 1.90 18.18
C ARG A 100 -7.80 1.79 19.45
N ASN A 101 -7.27 0.59 19.75
CA ASN A 101 -6.37 0.37 20.88
C ASN A 101 -5.04 1.14 20.74
N ALA A 102 -4.64 1.46 19.51
CA ALA A 102 -3.47 2.25 19.19
C ALA A 102 -3.76 3.76 19.07
N ASN A 103 -4.94 4.22 19.49
CA ASN A 103 -5.39 5.61 19.41
C ASN A 103 -5.55 6.17 17.99
N VAL A 104 -5.82 5.32 16.99
CA VAL A 104 -6.25 5.78 15.67
C VAL A 104 -7.73 6.15 15.74
N THR A 105 -8.04 7.42 15.55
CA THR A 105 -9.38 7.99 15.65
C THR A 105 -10.26 7.53 14.47
N HIS A 106 -9.70 7.56 13.26
CA HIS A 106 -10.35 7.21 12.00
C HIS A 106 -10.12 5.74 11.61
N ALA A 107 -10.11 4.85 12.60
CA ALA A 107 -9.81 3.43 12.41
C ALA A 107 -10.77 2.75 11.42
N GLU A 108 -12.05 3.12 11.46
CA GLU A 108 -13.10 2.54 10.61
C GLU A 108 -12.97 3.03 9.17
N GLU A 109 -12.75 4.34 8.98
CA GLU A 109 -12.51 4.94 7.67
C GLU A 109 -11.26 4.35 7.01
N LEU A 110 -10.19 4.17 7.77
CA LEU A 110 -8.95 3.57 7.29
C LEU A 110 -9.17 2.13 6.80
N VAL A 111 -9.89 1.31 7.56
CA VAL A 111 -10.22 -0.07 7.16
C VAL A 111 -11.19 -0.09 5.98
N SER A 112 -12.10 0.87 5.88
CA SER A 112 -12.99 1.04 4.71
C SER A 112 -12.19 1.31 3.43
N LEU A 113 -11.19 2.20 3.48
CA LEU A 113 -10.32 2.48 2.33
C LEU A 113 -9.53 1.24 1.89
N TYR A 114 -9.03 0.42 2.82
CA TYR A 114 -8.38 -0.85 2.47
C TYR A 114 -9.34 -1.87 1.83
N LYS A 115 -10.59 -1.92 2.29
CA LYS A 115 -11.62 -2.76 1.66
C LYS A 115 -11.89 -2.28 0.24
N GLU A 116 -11.97 -0.97 0.02
CA GLU A 116 -12.18 -0.37 -1.29
C GLU A 116 -11.03 -0.69 -2.27
N LEU A 117 -9.78 -0.59 -1.80
CA LEU A 117 -8.59 -1.03 -2.55
C LEU A 117 -8.67 -2.49 -2.99
N SER A 118 -9.07 -3.37 -2.08
CA SER A 118 -9.25 -4.80 -2.37
C SER A 118 -10.32 -5.01 -3.46
N LEU A 119 -11.43 -4.28 -3.39
CA LEU A 119 -12.52 -4.37 -4.37
C LEU A 119 -12.11 -3.84 -5.74
N HIS A 120 -11.38 -2.73 -5.81
CA HIS A 120 -10.85 -2.20 -7.07
C HIS A 120 -9.84 -3.15 -7.71
N THR A 121 -8.96 -3.74 -6.90
CA THR A 121 -7.99 -4.73 -7.36
C THR A 121 -8.68 -5.98 -7.90
N GLU A 122 -9.73 -6.45 -7.22
CA GLU A 122 -10.56 -7.56 -7.69
C GLU A 122 -11.25 -7.26 -9.01
N ALA A 123 -11.84 -6.06 -9.15
CA ALA A 123 -12.48 -5.64 -10.39
C ALA A 123 -11.48 -5.57 -11.55
N PHE A 124 -10.28 -5.02 -11.31
CA PHE A 124 -9.23 -4.98 -12.32
C PHE A 124 -8.80 -6.39 -12.76
N ILE A 125 -8.54 -7.30 -11.81
CA ILE A 125 -8.15 -8.69 -12.10
C ILE A 125 -9.22 -9.41 -12.93
N LYS A 126 -10.50 -9.30 -12.53
CA LYS A 126 -11.60 -9.98 -13.21
C LYS A 126 -11.82 -9.47 -14.64
N SER A 127 -11.64 -8.17 -14.86
CA SER A 127 -11.88 -7.54 -16.16
C SER A 127 -10.70 -7.66 -17.13
N ASN A 128 -9.50 -8.05 -16.65
CA ASN A 128 -8.28 -8.07 -17.46
C ASN A 128 -7.66 -9.47 -17.57
N LYS A 129 -8.45 -10.52 -17.75
CA LYS A 129 -7.93 -11.91 -17.86
C LYS A 129 -6.79 -12.05 -18.88
N ASP A 130 -6.87 -11.34 -20.00
CA ASP A 130 -5.84 -11.35 -21.04
C ASP A 130 -4.51 -10.74 -20.56
N PHE A 131 -4.55 -9.75 -19.68
CA PHE A 131 -3.35 -9.20 -19.04
C PHE A 131 -2.64 -10.27 -18.20
N TYR A 132 -3.40 -11.08 -17.47
CA TYR A 132 -2.86 -12.15 -16.62
C TYR A 132 -2.39 -13.39 -17.39
N SER A 133 -2.98 -13.65 -18.55
CA SER A 133 -2.53 -14.75 -19.43
C SER A 133 -1.37 -14.36 -20.34
N SER A 134 -1.26 -13.07 -20.72
CA SER A 134 -0.24 -12.58 -21.66
C SER A 134 1.07 -12.16 -20.98
N TYR A 135 1.02 -11.76 -19.71
CA TYR A 135 2.18 -11.28 -18.96
C TYR A 135 2.41 -12.14 -17.71
N ASN A 136 3.67 -12.51 -17.49
CA ASN A 136 4.11 -13.14 -16.24
C ASN A 136 4.10 -12.11 -15.09
N GLU A 137 4.32 -12.57 -13.86
CA GLU A 137 4.27 -11.70 -12.68
C GLU A 137 5.28 -10.54 -12.74
N GLU A 138 6.51 -10.77 -13.20
CA GLU A 138 7.54 -9.74 -13.32
C GLU A 138 7.16 -8.65 -14.34
N ASP A 139 6.61 -9.05 -15.49
CA ASP A 139 6.12 -8.12 -16.50
C ASP A 139 4.92 -7.32 -16.00
N ARG A 140 4.01 -7.93 -15.25
CA ARG A 140 2.88 -7.22 -14.63
C ARG A 140 3.38 -6.21 -13.59
N ALA A 141 4.33 -6.61 -12.74
CA ALA A 141 4.97 -5.72 -11.78
C ALA A 141 5.62 -4.51 -12.47
N ARG A 142 6.35 -4.76 -13.56
CA ARG A 142 6.99 -3.72 -14.36
C ARG A 142 5.97 -2.76 -14.99
N LEU A 143 4.90 -3.28 -15.59
CA LEU A 143 3.86 -2.47 -16.24
C LEU A 143 3.10 -1.60 -15.23
N ILE A 144 2.72 -2.17 -14.08
CA ILE A 144 2.03 -1.43 -13.01
C ILE A 144 2.96 -0.38 -12.41
N THR A 145 4.21 -0.73 -12.11
CA THR A 145 5.19 0.22 -11.57
C THR A 145 5.45 1.36 -12.54
N ALA A 146 5.59 1.08 -13.83
CA ALA A 146 5.80 2.11 -14.85
C ALA A 146 4.61 3.06 -14.97
N GLU A 147 3.38 2.55 -14.85
CA GLU A 147 2.17 3.39 -14.84
C GLU A 147 2.10 4.24 -13.56
N ILE A 148 2.42 3.68 -12.38
CA ILE A 148 2.54 4.44 -11.12
C ILE A 148 3.54 5.58 -11.30
N ASP A 149 4.76 5.27 -11.75
CA ASP A 149 5.83 6.24 -11.96
C ASP A 149 5.40 7.35 -12.93
N SER A 150 4.69 6.98 -14.00
CA SER A 150 4.16 7.95 -14.97
C SER A 150 3.12 8.89 -14.35
N GLN A 151 2.22 8.39 -13.50
CA GLN A 151 1.14 9.20 -12.92
C GLN A 151 1.62 10.11 -11.80
N ILE A 152 2.61 9.68 -11.01
CA ILE A 152 3.19 10.52 -9.95
C ILE A 152 4.33 11.42 -10.46
N GLY A 153 4.66 11.37 -11.76
CA GLY A 153 5.75 12.14 -12.36
C GLY A 153 7.13 11.77 -11.81
N TYR A 154 7.31 10.52 -11.39
CA TYR A 154 8.59 10.06 -10.85
C TYR A 154 9.61 9.92 -11.97
N HIS A 155 10.67 10.71 -11.88
CA HIS A 155 11.85 10.58 -12.71
C HIS A 155 13.04 10.24 -11.81
N GLU A 156 13.75 9.16 -12.12
CA GLU A 156 14.96 8.79 -11.41
C GLU A 156 16.06 9.81 -11.75
N GLU A 157 16.12 10.90 -10.97
CA GLU A 157 17.18 11.89 -11.11
C GLU A 157 18.52 11.27 -10.71
N SER A 158 19.32 10.95 -11.72
CA SER A 158 20.74 10.64 -11.58
C SER A 158 21.54 11.94 -11.43
N GLY A 159 21.80 12.38 -10.19
CA GLY A 159 22.70 13.52 -10.03
C GLY A 159 22.69 14.19 -8.67
N ILE A 160 23.83 14.07 -7.97
CA ILE A 160 24.40 14.98 -6.96
C ILE A 160 23.37 15.71 -6.09
N MET A 161 23.06 15.11 -4.94
CA MET A 161 22.37 15.80 -3.85
C MET A 161 23.10 17.11 -3.55
N SER A 162 22.42 18.24 -3.76
CA SER A 162 22.73 19.44 -3.03
C SER A 162 22.42 19.14 -1.56
N LYS A 163 23.46 18.78 -0.79
CA LYS A 163 23.37 18.59 0.68
C LYS A 163 22.82 19.82 1.41
N ALA A 164 22.64 20.95 0.71
CA ALA A 164 22.29 22.21 1.31
C ALA A 164 20.79 22.45 1.49
N ASN A 165 19.88 21.69 0.86
CA ASN A 165 18.43 21.94 0.99
C ASN A 165 17.72 20.75 1.66
N CYS A 166 17.42 20.88 2.94
CA CYS A 166 16.85 19.85 3.78
C CYS A 166 15.40 19.55 3.38
N HIS A 167 14.55 20.56 3.16
CA HIS A 167 13.17 20.36 2.74
C HIS A 167 13.06 19.66 1.38
N ALA A 168 13.92 20.01 0.42
CA ALA A 168 13.94 19.33 -0.88
C ALA A 168 14.30 17.83 -0.72
N ASN A 169 15.22 17.50 0.19
CA ASN A 169 15.57 16.11 0.47
C ASN A 169 14.43 15.36 1.18
N TYR A 170 13.78 16.02 2.15
CA TYR A 170 12.59 15.49 2.82
C TYR A 170 11.47 15.17 1.84
N VAL A 171 11.08 16.13 1.00
CA VAL A 171 10.02 15.96 -0.01
C VAL A 171 10.37 14.82 -0.95
N LYS A 172 11.64 14.72 -1.38
CA LYS A 172 12.12 13.62 -2.23
C LYS A 172 12.03 12.27 -1.52
N ALA A 173 12.39 12.18 -0.24
CA ALA A 173 12.30 10.95 0.54
C ALA A 173 10.84 10.54 0.78
N SER A 174 9.98 11.47 1.19
CA SER A 174 8.54 11.25 1.37
C SER A 174 7.87 10.76 0.07
N ASN A 175 8.19 11.38 -1.07
CA ASN A 175 7.68 10.93 -2.37
C ASN A 175 8.13 9.49 -2.72
N ARG A 176 9.35 9.09 -2.33
CA ARG A 176 9.82 7.70 -2.49
C ARG A 176 9.06 6.74 -1.58
N CYS A 177 8.74 7.16 -0.35
CA CYS A 177 7.91 6.37 0.56
C CYS A 177 6.52 6.12 -0.05
N MET A 178 5.87 7.17 -0.56
CA MET A 178 4.56 7.06 -1.20
C MET A 178 4.58 6.20 -2.46
N ARG A 179 5.61 6.36 -3.30
CA ARG A 179 5.82 5.50 -4.48
C ARG A 179 5.92 4.02 -4.10
N ASN A 180 6.77 3.70 -3.13
CA ASN A 180 6.97 2.32 -2.68
C ASN A 180 5.71 1.76 -2.02
N TYR A 181 4.97 2.59 -1.30
CA TYR A 181 3.66 2.24 -0.76
C TYR A 181 2.70 1.86 -1.88
N ALA A 182 2.49 2.72 -2.88
CA ALA A 182 1.58 2.45 -4.01
C ALA A 182 1.96 1.17 -4.78
N ILE A 183 3.25 0.92 -4.98
CA ILE A 183 3.75 -0.32 -5.60
C ILE A 183 3.40 -1.54 -4.73
N THR A 184 3.61 -1.44 -3.42
CA THR A 184 3.31 -2.52 -2.46
C THR A 184 1.81 -2.83 -2.42
N MET A 185 0.98 -1.78 -2.42
CA MET A 185 -0.47 -1.91 -2.43
C MET A 185 -0.98 -2.58 -3.72
N SER A 186 -0.26 -2.40 -4.82
CA SER A 186 -0.58 -3.05 -6.09
C SER A 186 -0.14 -4.52 -6.18
N PHE A 187 0.50 -5.08 -5.15
CA PHE A 187 1.05 -6.44 -5.20
C PHE A 187 -0.02 -7.53 -5.47
N ALA A 188 -1.22 -7.36 -4.93
CA ALA A 188 -2.34 -8.27 -5.24
C ALA A 188 -2.68 -8.24 -6.76
N ALA A 189 -2.69 -7.05 -7.37
CA ALA A 189 -2.86 -6.90 -8.82
C ALA A 189 -1.70 -7.51 -9.62
N VAL A 190 -0.48 -7.51 -9.10
CA VAL A 190 0.71 -8.12 -9.72
C VAL A 190 0.63 -9.65 -9.70
N SER A 191 0.34 -10.23 -8.54
CA SER A 191 0.24 -11.69 -8.37
C SER A 191 -0.93 -12.29 -9.14
N GLY A 192 -2.02 -11.53 -9.33
CA GLY A 192 -3.26 -12.01 -9.94
C GLY A 192 -3.98 -13.03 -9.06
N PHE A 193 -3.59 -13.14 -7.78
CA PHE A 193 -4.17 -14.07 -6.83
C PHE A 193 -5.45 -13.47 -6.21
N VAL A 194 -6.49 -14.29 -6.16
CA VAL A 194 -7.87 -13.92 -5.77
C VAL A 194 -8.14 -14.44 -4.34
N SER A 195 -7.30 -14.13 -3.36
CA SER A 195 -7.68 -14.33 -1.95
C SER A 195 -8.37 -13.11 -1.35
N PHE A 196 -9.16 -12.40 -2.18
CA PHE A 196 -9.88 -11.20 -1.77
C PHE A 196 -10.64 -11.46 -0.47
N GLY A 197 -10.41 -10.62 0.53
CA GLY A 197 -10.86 -10.85 1.90
C GLY A 197 -9.95 -10.16 2.92
N ALA A 198 -10.08 -10.55 4.19
CA ALA A 198 -9.38 -9.92 5.31
C ALA A 198 -7.85 -9.92 5.14
N SER A 199 -7.26 -10.95 4.51
CA SER A 199 -5.81 -11.01 4.27
C SER A 199 -5.28 -9.87 3.41
N THR A 200 -6.05 -9.42 2.41
CA THR A 200 -5.67 -8.29 1.54
C THR A 200 -5.74 -6.98 2.32
N VAL A 201 -6.78 -6.81 3.13
CA VAL A 201 -6.96 -5.65 4.01
C VAL A 201 -5.86 -5.56 5.07
N ILE A 202 -5.49 -6.68 5.69
CA ILE A 202 -4.38 -6.76 6.66
C ILE A 202 -3.03 -6.51 5.97
N GLY A 203 -2.84 -7.02 4.75
CA GLY A 203 -1.67 -6.71 3.93
C GLY A 203 -1.53 -5.21 3.63
N ALA A 204 -2.64 -4.55 3.32
CA ALA A 204 -2.69 -3.10 3.13
C ALA A 204 -2.30 -2.36 4.42
N ALA A 205 -2.83 -2.77 5.57
CA ALA A 205 -2.43 -2.24 6.87
C ALA A 205 -0.92 -2.39 7.14
N ALA A 206 -0.32 -3.52 6.76
CA ALA A 206 1.12 -3.74 6.91
C ALA A 206 1.93 -2.79 6.01
N ALA A 207 1.52 -2.63 4.75
CA ALA A 207 2.15 -1.69 3.84
C ALA A 207 2.05 -0.24 4.35
N THR A 208 0.92 0.13 4.94
CA THR A 208 0.72 1.46 5.54
C THR A 208 1.66 1.68 6.72
N ALA A 209 1.85 0.68 7.60
CA ALA A 209 2.81 0.78 8.70
C ALA A 209 4.25 1.02 8.20
N VAL A 210 4.64 0.36 7.10
CA VAL A 210 5.94 0.60 6.45
C VAL A 210 6.03 2.01 5.85
N MET A 211 4.95 2.49 5.23
CA MET A 211 4.88 3.86 4.70
C MET A 211 5.06 4.91 5.80
N ILE A 212 4.41 4.72 6.95
CA ILE A 212 4.54 5.61 8.11
C ILE A 212 5.97 5.62 8.62
N ALA A 213 6.57 4.45 8.84
CA ALA A 213 7.95 4.35 9.30
C ALA A 213 8.92 5.05 8.33
N CYS A 214 8.74 4.84 7.03
CA CYS A 214 9.54 5.50 6.00
C CYS A 214 9.44 7.04 6.04
N ASN A 215 8.23 7.58 6.24
CA ASN A 215 8.05 9.03 6.36
C ASN A 215 8.60 9.58 7.67
N SER A 216 8.54 8.81 8.77
CA SER A 216 9.15 9.17 10.05
C SER A 216 10.67 9.26 9.93
N ASP A 217 11.30 8.28 9.28
CA ASP A 217 12.76 8.30 9.05
C ASP A 217 13.15 9.51 8.17
N ALA A 218 12.34 9.83 7.15
CA ALA A 218 12.56 11.00 6.31
C ALA A 218 12.47 12.33 7.09
N ASP A 219 11.55 12.43 8.05
CA ASP A 219 11.39 13.59 8.92
C ASP A 219 12.56 13.74 9.92
N GLU A 220 13.03 12.63 10.50
CA GLU A 220 14.23 12.61 11.33
C GLU A 220 15.47 13.08 10.54
N ASP A 221 15.68 12.57 9.33
CA ASP A 221 16.75 12.99 8.42
C ASP A 221 16.68 14.50 8.09
N TYR A 222 15.46 15.05 7.96
CA TYR A 222 15.25 16.48 7.78
C TYR A 222 15.73 17.29 8.98
N HIS A 223 15.31 16.89 10.19
CA HIS A 223 15.70 17.56 11.42
C HIS A 223 17.21 17.50 11.66
N ASP A 224 17.83 16.35 11.42
CA ASP A 224 19.28 16.18 11.50
C ASP A 224 20.01 17.07 10.49
N CYS A 225 19.49 17.18 9.27
CA CYS A 225 20.04 18.09 8.24
C CYS A 225 19.98 19.56 8.69
N VAL A 226 18.85 20.01 9.24
CA VAL A 226 18.69 21.38 9.74
C VAL A 226 19.62 21.63 10.93
N HIS A 227 19.72 20.69 11.87
CA HIS A 227 20.63 20.78 13.02
C HIS A 227 22.11 20.82 12.61
N ALA A 228 22.48 20.15 11.53
CA ALA A 228 23.83 20.18 10.96
C ALA A 228 24.15 21.48 10.18
N GLY A 229 23.21 22.42 10.09
CA GLY A 229 23.38 23.72 9.42
C GLY A 229 22.99 23.72 7.94
N GLY A 230 22.20 22.75 7.48
CA GLY A 230 21.57 22.80 6.17
C GLY A 230 20.50 23.88 6.07
N THR A 231 20.13 24.24 4.84
CA THR A 231 19.01 25.18 4.60
C THR A 231 17.71 24.43 4.84
N PRO A 232 16.81 24.95 5.70
CA PRO A 232 15.49 24.37 5.89
C PRO A 232 14.76 24.31 4.55
#